data_AF-A0A447TK61-F1
#
_entry.id   AF-A0A447TK61-F1
#
_cell.length_a   1.000
_cell.length_b   1.000
_cell.length_c   1.000
_cell.angle_alpha   90.00
_cell.angle_beta   90.00
_cell.angle_gamma   90.00
#
_symmetry.space_group_name_H-M   'P 1'
#
loop_
_entity.id
_entity.type
_entity.pdbx_description
1 polymer ?
#
loop_
_entity_poly.entity_id
_entity_poly.type
_entity_poly.pdbx_seq_one_letter_code
_entity_poly.pdbx_strand_id
1 'polypeptide(L)'
;MSSPVHVAAPATAFNGQIRSRQEAVTALTEVARYFRHNEPHSPVALLAERAARWAEMSLEEWLQHVVKDSGTLSQLQELLDVRQGD
;
A
#
# COMPACT_ATOMS: atom_id res chain seq x y z
N MET A 1 50.08 -9.83 -14.95
CA MET A 1 48.97 -9.99 -13.98
C MET A 1 47.76 -9.30 -14.61
N SER A 2 46.85 -10.05 -15.22
CA SER A 2 45.67 -9.49 -15.89
C SER A 2 44.49 -9.59 -14.93
N SER A 3 44.01 -8.45 -14.43
CA SER A 3 42.80 -8.39 -13.60
C SER A 3 41.55 -8.44 -14.49
N PRO A 4 40.51 -9.21 -14.13
CA PRO A 4 39.27 -9.24 -14.88
C PRO A 4 38.48 -7.94 -14.63
N VAL A 5 38.03 -7.31 -15.71
CA VAL A 5 37.06 -6.20 -15.64
C VAL A 5 35.71 -6.80 -15.27
N HIS A 6 35.20 -6.47 -14.08
CA HIS A 6 33.86 -6.87 -13.69
C HIS A 6 32.86 -5.99 -14.44
N VAL A 7 32.22 -6.54 -15.48
CA VAL A 7 31.09 -5.88 -16.14
C VAL A 7 29.91 -5.93 -15.17
N ALA A 8 29.62 -4.79 -14.55
CA ALA A 8 28.40 -4.61 -13.79
C ALA A 8 27.20 -4.78 -14.74
N ALA A 9 26.33 -5.74 -14.43
CA ALA A 9 25.09 -5.94 -15.18
C ALA A 9 24.25 -4.65 -15.16
N PRO A 10 23.57 -4.29 -16.27
CA PRO A 10 22.75 -3.09 -16.29
C PRO A 10 21.66 -3.21 -15.23
N ALA A 11 21.62 -2.27 -14.30
CA ALA A 11 20.51 -2.14 -13.36
C ALA A 11 19.24 -1.89 -14.18
N THR A 12 18.27 -2.80 -14.11
CA THR A 12 16.96 -2.64 -14.73
C THR A 12 16.34 -1.36 -14.16
N ALA A 13 16.26 -0.31 -14.97
CA ALA A 13 15.67 0.95 -14.55
C ALA A 13 14.18 0.70 -14.25
N PHE A 14 13.75 0.98 -13.03
CA PHE A 14 12.34 1.01 -12.69
C PHE A 14 11.69 2.13 -13.51
N ASN A 15 10.83 1.78 -14.46
CA ASN A 15 10.22 2.73 -15.39
C ASN A 15 9.01 3.46 -14.81
N GLY A 16 8.75 3.33 -13.51
CA GLY A 16 7.63 3.97 -12.82
C GLY A 16 6.25 3.36 -13.09
N GLN A 17 6.16 2.31 -13.92
CA GLN A 17 4.87 1.70 -14.25
C GLN A 17 4.45 0.69 -13.20
N ILE A 18 3.23 0.82 -12.70
CA ILE A 18 2.57 -0.12 -11.81
C ILE A 18 1.58 -0.94 -12.63
N ARG A 19 1.77 -2.26 -12.72
CA ARG A 19 1.02 -3.14 -13.64
C ARG A 19 0.05 -4.08 -12.93
N SER A 20 0.15 -4.18 -11.60
CA SER A 20 -0.72 -5.02 -10.80
C SER A 20 -1.03 -4.39 -9.46
N ARG A 21 -2.10 -4.86 -8.82
CA ARG A 21 -2.45 -4.48 -7.44
C ARG A 21 -1.30 -4.76 -6.48
N GLN A 22 -0.63 -5.90 -6.62
CA GLN A 22 0.49 -6.28 -5.78
C GLN A 22 1.69 -5.34 -5.95
N GLU A 23 1.98 -4.92 -7.18
CA GLU A 23 3.02 -3.92 -7.46
C GLU A 23 2.66 -2.57 -6.82
N ALA A 24 1.38 -2.18 -6.86
CA ALA A 24 0.92 -0.93 -6.23
C ALA A 24 1.13 -0.93 -4.71
N VAL A 25 0.74 -2.03 -4.04
CA VAL A 25 0.93 -2.20 -2.58
C VAL A 25 2.41 -2.21 -2.21
N THR A 26 3.23 -2.88 -3.02
CA THR A 26 4.68 -2.90 -2.83
C THR A 26 5.25 -1.48 -2.97
N ALA A 27 4.85 -0.73 -4.00
CA ALA A 27 5.28 0.65 -4.18
C ALA A 27 4.88 1.56 -3.00
N LEU A 28 3.68 1.41 -2.44
CA LEU A 28 3.26 2.14 -1.23
C LEU A 28 4.15 1.82 -0.03
N THR A 29 4.53 0.55 0.14
CA THR A 29 5.45 0.11 1.19
C THR A 29 6.86 0.70 1.01
N GLU A 30 7.37 0.73 -0.22
CA GLU A 30 8.67 1.35 -0.53
C GLU A 30 8.66 2.86 -0.27
N VAL A 31 7.59 3.55 -0.67
CA VAL A 31 7.39 4.98 -0.38
C VAL A 31 7.37 5.23 1.13
N ALA A 32 6.61 4.43 1.89
CA ALA A 32 6.57 4.53 3.34
C ALA A 32 7.97 4.34 3.96
N ARG A 33 8.75 3.36 3.47
CA ARG A 33 10.11 3.10 3.94
C ARG A 33 11.05 4.27 3.67
N TYR A 34 10.99 4.85 2.48
CA TYR A 34 11.79 6.03 2.12
C TYR A 34 11.49 7.19 3.07
N PHE A 35 10.22 7.58 3.22
CA PHE A 35 9.87 8.69 4.11
C PHE A 35 10.20 8.40 5.57
N ARG A 36 10.05 7.17 6.08
CA ARG A 36 10.48 6.84 7.45
C ARG A 36 11.99 7.01 7.67
N HIS A 37 12.79 6.76 6.64
CA HIS A 37 14.24 6.89 6.71
C HIS A 37 14.69 8.35 6.59
N ASN A 38 14.14 9.08 5.64
CA ASN A 38 14.57 10.43 5.27
C ASN A 38 13.84 11.53 6.05
N GLU A 39 12.57 11.30 6.41
CA GLU A 39 11.70 12.25 7.11
C GLU A 39 10.86 11.51 8.19
N PRO A 40 11.46 11.09 9.32
CA PRO A 40 10.80 10.20 10.29
C PRO A 40 9.49 10.74 10.89
N HIS A 41 9.32 12.06 10.91
CA HIS A 41 8.14 12.74 11.43
C HIS A 41 7.15 13.15 10.33
N SER A 42 7.38 12.74 9.08
CA SER A 42 6.47 13.04 7.99
C SER A 42 5.17 12.25 8.13
N PRO A 43 4.00 12.90 8.05
CA PRO A 43 2.71 12.19 8.05
C PRO A 43 2.55 11.31 6.80
N VAL A 44 3.30 11.59 5.73
CA VAL A 44 3.23 10.84 4.46
C VAL A 44 3.63 9.38 4.65
N ALA A 45 4.65 9.12 5.46
CA ALA A 45 5.12 7.77 5.71
C ALA A 45 4.03 6.89 6.36
N LEU A 46 3.35 7.46 7.37
CA LEU A 46 2.23 6.81 8.05
C LEU A 46 1.04 6.58 7.11
N LEU A 47 0.72 7.56 6.26
CA LEU A 47 -0.39 7.47 5.32
C LEU A 47 -0.13 6.41 4.23
N ALA A 48 1.08 6.37 3.67
CA ALA A 48 1.46 5.36 2.69
C ALA A 48 1.41 3.94 3.29
N GLU A 49 1.88 3.76 4.53
CA GLU A 49 1.81 2.48 5.23
C GLU A 49 0.37 2.07 5.53
N ARG A 50 -0.48 3.02 5.95
CA ARG A 50 -1.93 2.77 6.12
C ARG A 50 -2.60 2.38 4.82
N ALA A 51 -2.28 3.08 3.73
CA ALA A 51 -2.82 2.77 2.41
C ALA A 51 -2.41 1.38 1.94
N ALA A 52 -1.15 0.98 2.15
CA ALA A 52 -0.69 -0.38 1.83
C ALA A 52 -1.49 -1.44 2.59
N ARG A 53 -1.70 -1.26 3.91
CA ARG A 53 -2.50 -2.19 4.72
C ARG A 53 -3.97 -2.26 4.28
N TRP A 54 -4.59 -1.11 4.03
CA TRP A 54 -5.98 -1.07 3.55
C TRP A 54 -6.14 -1.70 2.18
N ALA A 55 -5.12 -1.56 1.33
CA ALA A 55 -5.08 -2.19 0.03
C ALA A 55 -4.85 -3.71 0.11
N GLU A 56 -4.78 -4.34 1.27
CA GLU A 56 -4.83 -5.81 1.41
C GLU A 56 -6.19 -6.30 1.93
N MET A 57 -7.03 -5.41 2.45
CA MET A 57 -8.33 -5.72 3.03
C MET A 57 -9.43 -5.77 1.97
N SER A 58 -10.50 -6.52 2.27
CA SER A 58 -11.80 -6.35 1.64
C SER A 58 -12.44 -5.02 2.07
N LEU A 59 -13.44 -4.55 1.31
CA LEU A 59 -14.16 -3.32 1.63
C LEU A 59 -14.84 -3.41 3.02
N GLU A 60 -15.40 -4.57 3.35
CA GLU A 60 -16.07 -4.81 4.63
C GLU A 60 -15.11 -4.71 5.81
N GLU A 61 -13.97 -5.40 5.73
CA GLU A 61 -12.91 -5.34 6.75
C GLU A 61 -12.41 -3.90 6.93
N TRP A 62 -12.19 -3.20 5.81
CA TRP A 62 -11.76 -1.81 5.86
C TRP A 62 -12.79 -0.89 6.56
N LEU A 63 -14.08 -1.03 6.23
CA LEU A 63 -15.15 -0.25 6.86
C LEU A 63 -15.21 -0.47 8.36
N GLN A 64 -15.11 -1.72 8.82
CA GLN A 64 -15.09 -2.06 10.24
C GLN A 64 -13.87 -1.45 10.97
N HIS A 65 -12.72 -1.36 10.29
CA HIS A 65 -11.52 -0.75 10.84
C HIS A 65 -11.57 0.78 10.90
N VAL A 66 -12.19 1.43 9.91
CA VAL A 66 -12.18 2.90 9.78
C VAL A 66 -13.35 3.55 10.52
N VAL A 67 -14.53 2.92 10.49
CA VAL A 67 -15.75 3.48 11.08
C VAL A 67 -15.90 2.95 12.51
N LYS A 68 -15.69 3.84 13.48
CA LYS A 68 -15.77 3.50 14.91
C LYS A 68 -17.20 3.50 15.45
N ASP A 69 -18.08 4.26 14.83
CA ASP A 69 -19.48 4.37 15.24
C ASP A 69 -20.31 3.26 14.59
N SER A 70 -20.90 2.40 15.41
CA SER A 70 -21.65 1.22 14.93
C SER A 70 -22.93 1.59 14.18
N GLY A 71 -23.56 2.72 14.52
CA GLY A 71 -24.75 3.21 13.81
C GLY A 71 -24.42 3.63 12.38
N THR A 72 -23.39 4.47 12.23
CA THR A 72 -22.87 4.93 10.94
C THR A 72 -22.40 3.75 10.08
N LEU A 73 -21.68 2.79 10.68
CA LEU A 73 -21.24 1.58 9.99
C LEU A 73 -22.43 0.77 9.45
N SER A 74 -23.48 0.58 10.27
CA SER A 74 -24.68 -0.16 9.87
C SER A 74 -25.43 0.52 8.72
N GLN A 75 -25.51 1.85 8.73
CA GLN A 75 -26.13 2.63 7.65
C GLN A 75 -25.34 2.52 6.34
N LEU A 76 -24.00 2.57 6.40
CA LEU A 76 -23.15 2.41 5.23
C LEU A 76 -23.24 1.01 4.64
N GLN A 77 -23.32 -0.02 5.48
CA GLN A 77 -23.47 -1.40 5.01
C GLN A 77 -24.78 -1.63 4.27
N GLU A 78 -25.87 -0.99 4.72
CA GLU A 78 -27.17 -1.03 4.03
C GLU A 78 -27.13 -0.32 2.68
N LEU A 79 -26.51 0.86 2.61
CA LEU A 79 -26.41 1.64 1.37
C LEU A 79 -25.55 0.97 0.30
N LEU A 80 -24.49 0.30 0.72
CA LEU A 80 -23.56 -0.38 -0.17
C LEU A 80 -24.03 -1.80 -0.53
N ASP A 81 -25.18 -2.22 -0.01
CA ASP A 81 -25.74 -3.58 -0.12
C ASP A 81 -24.70 -4.68 0.19
N VAL A 82 -23.74 -4.39 1.06
CA VAL A 82 -22.74 -5.35 1.57
C VAL A 82 -23.34 -6.29 2.62
N ARG A 83 -24.68 -6.36 2.68
CA ARG A 83 -25.37 -7.43 3.40
C ARG A 83 -25.57 -8.60 2.43
N GLN A 84 -24.71 -9.60 2.61
CA GLN A 84 -24.87 -11.00 2.17
C GLN A 84 -24.50 -11.26 0.69
N GLY A 85 -23.22 -11.57 0.47
CA GLY A 85 -22.90 -12.65 -0.46
C GLY A 85 -23.34 -13.97 0.17
N ASP A 86 -24.12 -14.75 -0.57
CA ASP A 86 -24.14 -16.21 -0.48
C ASP A 86 -22.70 -16.76 -0.68
#